data_AF-A0A1A2NDA7-F1
#
_entry.id   AF-A0A1A2NDA7-F1
#
_cell.length_a   1.000
_cell.length_b   1.000
_cell.length_c   1.000
_cell.angle_alpha   90.00
_cell.angle_beta   90.00
_cell.angle_gamma   90.00
#
_symmetry.space_group_name_H-M   'P 1'
#
loop_
_entity.id
_entity.type
_entity.pdbx_description
1 polymer ?
#
loop_
_entity_poly.entity_id
_entity_poly.type
_entity_poly.pdbx_seq_one_letter_code
_entity_poly.pdbx_strand_id
1 'polypeptide(L)'
;MKSVPLTEAKDKLSALVDEADTTHEIIQITRHGRVAAVIMSADDLESLNETLHALRTPGIAEELKQADADYAVGNTVSGEQLRERYGLK
;
A
#
# COMPACT_ATOMS: atom_id res chain seq x y z
N MET A 1 -5.23 -11.57 9.16
CA MET A 1 -6.36 -10.74 9.63
C MET A 1 -6.86 -11.27 10.96
N LYS A 2 -6.63 -10.49 12.02
CA LYS A 2 -6.95 -10.83 13.42
C LYS A 2 -8.08 -9.95 13.95
N SER A 3 -8.83 -10.42 14.95
CA SER A 3 -9.88 -9.64 15.59
C SER A 3 -9.66 -9.55 17.09
N VAL A 4 -9.76 -8.34 17.64
CA VAL A 4 -9.50 -8.04 19.06
C VAL A 4 -10.68 -7.24 19.62
N PRO A 5 -11.26 -7.62 20.77
CA PRO A 5 -12.27 -6.81 21.45
C PRO A 5 -11.72 -5.44 21.85
N LEU A 6 -12.53 -4.39 21.75
CA LEU A 6 -12.14 -3.02 22.12
C LEU A 6 -11.62 -2.90 23.55
N THR A 7 -12.11 -3.73 24.48
CA THR A 7 -11.61 -3.76 25.85
C THR A 7 -10.16 -4.24 25.93
N GLU A 8 -9.82 -5.31 25.20
CA GLU A 8 -8.45 -5.82 25.14
C GLU A 8 -7.52 -4.87 24.36
N ALA A 9 -8.03 -4.28 23.28
CA ALA A 9 -7.27 -3.35 22.46
C ALA A 9 -6.81 -2.09 23.22
N LYS A 10 -7.62 -1.63 24.19
CA LYS A 10 -7.25 -0.51 25.07
C LYS A 10 -6.01 -0.82 25.90
N ASP A 11 -5.91 -2.03 26.43
CA ASP A 11 -4.83 -2.43 27.32
C ASP A 11 -3.53 -2.77 26.54
N LYS A 12 -3.67 -3.11 25.25
CA LYS A 12 -2.57 -3.61 24.40
C LYS A 12 -2.27 -2.72 23.20
N LEU A 13 -2.73 -1.47 23.19
CA LEU A 13 -2.68 -0.62 21.99
C LEU A 13 -1.26 -0.52 21.40
N SER A 14 -0.24 -0.27 22.22
CA SER A 14 1.15 -0.16 21.75
C SER A 14 1.61 -1.43 21.04
N ALA A 15 1.39 -2.60 21.65
CA ALA A 15 1.77 -3.88 21.04
C ALA A 15 1.01 -4.18 19.73
N LEU A 16 -0.27 -3.77 19.65
CA LEU A 16 -1.05 -3.94 18.42
C LEU A 16 -0.59 -2.99 17.31
N VAL A 17 -0.17 -1.78 17.65
CA VAL A 17 0.43 -0.83 16.69
C VAL A 17 1.77 -1.37 16.20
N ASP A 18 2.65 -1.83 17.10
CA ASP A 18 3.94 -2.42 16.73
C ASP A 18 3.76 -3.68 15.86
N GLU A 19 2.78 -4.53 16.17
CA GLU A 19 2.42 -5.72 15.37
C GLU A 19 1.97 -5.29 13.96
N ALA A 20 1.07 -4.32 13.86
CA ALA A 20 0.58 -3.83 12.57
C ALA A 20 1.69 -3.19 11.72
N ASP A 21 2.56 -2.38 12.33
CA ASP A 21 3.67 -1.69 11.67
C ASP A 21 4.72 -2.65 11.13
N THR A 22 5.14 -3.63 11.96
CA THR A 22 6.28 -4.50 11.63
C THR A 22 5.90 -5.72 10.80
N THR A 23 4.66 -6.19 10.90
CA THR A 23 4.22 -7.43 10.23
C THR A 23 3.23 -7.20 9.10
N HIS A 24 2.77 -5.96 8.90
CA HIS A 24 1.70 -5.62 7.96
C HIS A 24 0.39 -6.39 8.24
N GLU A 25 0.16 -6.80 9.50
CA GLU A 25 -1.09 -7.44 9.90
C GLU A 25 -2.21 -6.41 10.06
N ILE A 26 -3.39 -6.75 9.53
CA ILE A 26 -4.60 -5.95 9.64
C ILE A 26 -5.42 -6.48 10.82
N ILE A 27 -5.53 -5.63 11.85
CA ILE A 27 -6.17 -5.98 13.12
C ILE A 27 -7.52 -5.29 13.21
N GLN A 28 -8.59 -6.07 13.27
CA GLN A 28 -9.95 -5.57 13.44
C GLN A 28 -10.28 -5.38 14.93
N ILE A 29 -10.77 -4.19 15.28
CA ILE A 29 -11.24 -3.90 16.63
C ILE A 29 -12.76 -4.06 16.68
N THR A 30 -13.25 -4.91 17.59
CA THR A 30 -14.69 -5.18 17.74
C THR A 30 -15.31 -4.50 18.96
N ARG A 31 -16.52 -3.99 18.80
CA ARG A 31 -17.34 -3.42 19.88
C ARG A 31 -18.72 -4.09 19.84
N HIS A 32 -19.11 -4.74 20.93
CA HIS A 32 -20.36 -5.52 21.02
C HIS A 32 -20.50 -6.55 19.88
N GLY A 33 -19.39 -7.24 19.55
CA GLY A 33 -19.35 -8.28 18.51
C GLY A 33 -19.32 -7.77 17.06
N ARG A 34 -19.32 -6.45 16.83
CA ARG A 34 -19.21 -5.85 15.48
C ARG A 34 -17.86 -5.19 15.28
N VAL A 35 -17.29 -5.31 14.09
CA VAL A 35 -16.07 -4.57 13.72
C VAL A 35 -16.40 -3.08 13.71
N ALA A 36 -15.65 -2.32 14.49
CA ALA A 36 -15.85 -0.89 14.68
C ALA A 36 -14.66 -0.06 14.18
N ALA A 37 -13.46 -0.63 14.17
CA ALA A 37 -12.25 0.02 13.67
C ALA A 37 -11.24 -1.03 13.16
N VAL A 38 -10.21 -0.56 12.47
CA VAL A 38 -9.08 -1.35 12.00
C VAL A 38 -7.79 -0.63 12.38
N ILE A 39 -6.79 -1.39 12.83
CA ILE A 39 -5.40 -0.96 12.97
C ILE A 39 -4.61 -1.69 11.90
N MET A 40 -3.79 -0.95 11.16
CA MET A 40 -2.86 -1.44 10.15
C MET A 40 -1.65 -0.50 10.09
N SER A 41 -0.58 -0.90 9.39
CA SER A 41 0.57 -0.01 9.15
C SER A 41 0.12 1.27 8.45
N ALA A 42 0.77 2.38 8.79
CA ALA A 42 0.55 3.66 8.11
C ALA A 42 0.93 3.56 6.62
N ASP A 43 2.03 2.87 6.31
CA ASP A 43 2.52 2.66 4.95
C ASP A 43 1.54 1.83 4.12
N ASP A 44 0.87 0.84 4.73
CA ASP A 44 -0.17 0.05 4.05
C ASP A 44 -1.39 0.89 3.71
N LEU A 45 -1.81 1.76 4.63
CA LEU A 45 -2.93 2.67 4.38
C LEU A 45 -2.59 3.69 3.28
N GLU A 46 -1.37 4.21 3.27
CA GLU A 46 -0.89 5.09 2.21
C GLU A 46 -0.84 4.36 0.86
N SER A 47 -0.26 3.16 0.82
CA SER A 47 -0.17 2.32 -0.39
C SER A 47 -1.54 1.96 -0.95
N LEU A 48 -2.52 1.66 -0.09
CA LEU A 48 -3.91 1.43 -0.50
C LEU A 48 -4.54 2.69 -1.11
N ASN A 49 -4.31 3.85 -0.50
CA ASN A 49 -4.83 5.11 -1.02
C ASN A 49 -4.18 5.47 -2.37
N GLU A 50 -2.87 5.26 -2.52
CA GLU A 50 -2.16 5.45 -3.79
C GLU A 50 -2.69 4.51 -4.87
N THR A 51 -2.88 3.23 -4.54
CA THR A 51 -3.48 2.25 -5.46
C THR A 51 -4.87 2.68 -5.91
N LEU A 52 -5.73 3.09 -4.97
CA LEU A 52 -7.07 3.61 -5.28
C LEU A 52 -7.02 4.89 -6.10
N HIS A 53 -6.02 5.74 -5.90
CA HIS A 53 -5.79 6.93 -6.71
C HIS A 53 -5.41 6.54 -8.15
N ALA A 54 -4.44 5.65 -8.32
CA ALA A 54 -4.00 5.16 -9.62
C ALA A 54 -5.14 4.52 -10.41
N LEU A 55 -5.98 3.70 -9.76
CA LEU A 55 -7.15 3.05 -10.38
C LEU A 55 -8.22 4.02 -10.89
N ARG A 56 -8.15 5.32 -10.56
CA ARG A 56 -9.03 6.34 -11.15
C ARG A 56 -8.57 6.78 -12.55
N THR A 57 -7.32 6.50 -12.91
CA THR A 57 -6.78 6.79 -14.24
C THR A 57 -7.27 5.74 -15.23
N PRO A 58 -8.06 6.12 -16.25
CA PRO A 58 -8.53 5.17 -17.25
C PRO A 58 -7.36 4.53 -18.00
N GLY A 59 -7.38 3.21 -18.16
CA GLY A 59 -6.33 2.48 -18.90
C GLY A 59 -5.06 2.17 -18.10
N ILE A 60 -4.97 2.57 -16.82
CA ILE A 60 -3.75 2.36 -16.02
C ILE A 60 -3.34 0.89 -15.92
N ALA A 61 -4.29 -0.04 -15.85
CA ALA A 61 -3.99 -1.47 -15.75
C ALA A 61 -3.37 -2.01 -17.05
N GLU A 62 -3.84 -1.53 -18.20
CA GLU A 62 -3.29 -1.85 -19.51
C GLU A 62 -1.90 -1.23 -19.69
N GLU A 63 -1.72 0.03 -19.29
CA GLU A 63 -0.43 0.72 -19.33
C GLU A 63 0.63 0.01 -18.47
N LEU A 64 0.28 -0.40 -17.25
CA LEU A 64 1.18 -1.16 -16.37
C LEU A 64 1.56 -2.52 -16.97
N LYS A 65 0.60 -3.26 -17.57
CA LYS A 65 0.89 -4.52 -18.27
C LYS A 65 1.82 -4.32 -19.46
N GLN A 66 1.63 -3.24 -20.20
CA GLN A 66 2.51 -2.90 -21.32
C GLN A 66 3.92 -2.55 -20.82
N ALA A 67 4.02 -1.77 -19.73
CA ALA A 67 5.30 -1.43 -19.10
C ALA A 67 6.05 -2.68 -18.62
N ASP A 68 5.36 -3.65 -18.02
CA ASP A 68 5.95 -4.94 -17.62
C ASP A 68 6.49 -5.72 -18.83
N ALA A 69 5.74 -5.75 -19.93
CA ALA A 69 6.16 -6.41 -21.17
C ALA A 69 7.39 -5.72 -21.78
N ASP A 70 7.40 -4.39 -21.82
CA ASP A 70 8.52 -3.58 -22.31
C ASP A 70 9.78 -3.80 -21.44
N TYR A 71 9.62 -3.83 -20.12
CA TYR A 71 10.71 -4.12 -19.19
C TYR A 71 11.31 -5.51 -19.43
N ALA A 72 10.46 -6.54 -19.60
CA ALA A 72 10.89 -7.93 -19.81
C ALA A 72 11.73 -8.12 -21.09
N VAL A 73 11.47 -7.33 -22.14
CA VAL A 73 12.24 -7.38 -23.41
C VAL A 73 13.36 -6.34 -23.47
N GLY A 74 13.60 -5.60 -22.39
CA GLY A 74 14.62 -4.55 -22.33
C GLY A 74 14.28 -3.29 -23.14
N ASN A 75 13.03 -3.09 -23.52
CA ASN A 75 12.52 -1.87 -24.13
C ASN A 75 12.37 -0.76 -23.07
N THR A 76 13.50 -0.38 -22.46
CA THR A 76 13.57 0.64 -21.41
C THR A 76 14.52 1.76 -21.84
N VAL A 77 14.37 2.92 -21.21
CA VAL A 77 15.29 4.05 -21.40
C VAL A 77 16.00 4.29 -20.08
N SER A 78 17.33 4.38 -20.12
CA SER A 78 18.11 4.64 -18.90
C SER A 78 17.90 6.07 -18.39
N GLY A 79 18.18 6.28 -17.11
CA GLY A 79 18.12 7.61 -16.52
C GLY A 79 19.11 8.62 -17.13
N GLU A 80 20.22 8.15 -17.72
CA GLU A 80 21.18 8.99 -18.46
C GLU A 80 20.62 9.39 -19.82
N GLN A 81 20.06 8.44 -20.57
CA GLN A 81 19.43 8.68 -21.87
C GLN A 81 18.22 9.63 -21.75
N LEU A 82 17.43 9.52 -20.67
CA LEU A 82 16.33 10.46 -20.40
C LEU A 82 16.84 11.88 -20.15
N ARG A 83 17.91 12.02 -19.36
CA ARG A 83 18.54 13.31 -19.06
C ARG A 83 19.06 13.99 -20.31
N GLU A 84 19.79 13.25 -21.14
CA GLU A 84 20.29 13.75 -22.42
C GLU A 84 19.13 14.17 -23.35
N ARG A 85 18.11 13.31 -23.51
CA ARG A 85 16.95 13.57 -24.37
C ARG A 85 16.18 14.85 -23.99
N TYR A 86 16.03 15.12 -22.70
CA TYR A 86 15.27 16.27 -22.20
C TYR A 86 16.15 17.44 -21.73
N GLY A 87 17.47 17.38 -21.92
CA GLY A 87 18.40 18.45 -21.54
C GLY A 87 18.52 18.69 -20.03
N LEU A 88 18.24 17.67 -19.22
CA LEU A 88 18.35 17.73 -17.76
C LEU A 88 19.79 17.39 -17.37
N LYS A 89 20.53 18.38 -16.83
CA LYS A 89 21.90 18.18 -16.33
C LYS A 89 21.93 17.38 -15.03
#